data_AF-I4DN12-F1
#
_entry.id   AF-I4DN12-F1
#
_cell.length_a   1.000
_cell.length_b   1.000
_cell.length_c   1.000
_cell.angle_alpha   90.00
_cell.angle_beta   90.00
_cell.angle_gamma   90.00
#
_symmetry.space_group_name_H-M   'P 1'
#
loop_
_entity.id
_entity.type
_entity.pdbx_description
1 polymer ?
#
loop_
_entity_poly.entity_id
_entity_poly.type
_entity_poly.pdbx_seq_one_letter_code
_entity_poly.pdbx_strand_id
1 'polypeptide(L)'
;MQQFGEEGEDLVQATIVVLGHAQVDTLQSYGESLHSGEGHSKDHQLVSTEQTHEAIFMLLQLINGLKCLQARGVEEISEALTSFISLKEVQPLTSHSSTLNLPSPDDRLNSLWAPKTNSYGRLCVLQGLSDEINSSKLNEDEHYSSLCKCAIRAVDILLPGEKLTPVLKEVLQEERAVSLNQAKSVLEFMLWGPLDVVQGVPVEERELSLQRWLDLERATVLHGLVRTRVQLNVFEQLHLMFLVRSTAKAMCDASVLLEKANVY
;
A
#
# COMPACT_ATOMS: atom_id res chain seq x y z
N MET A 1 11.82 59.23 19.15
CA MET A 1 12.81 58.22 18.75
C MET A 1 12.49 56.94 19.51
N GLN A 2 12.14 55.80 18.94
CA GLN A 2 11.71 55.42 17.60
C GLN A 2 10.76 54.24 17.88
N GLN A 3 9.51 54.34 17.42
CA GLN A 3 8.49 53.31 17.60
C GLN A 3 8.97 52.00 16.94
N PHE A 4 8.83 50.90 17.68
CA PHE A 4 8.87 49.56 17.11
C PHE A 4 7.76 49.49 16.05
N GLY A 5 8.17 49.40 14.79
CA GLY A 5 7.27 49.17 13.67
C GLY A 5 6.65 47.80 13.80
N GLU A 6 5.33 47.79 13.91
CA GLU A 6 4.47 46.68 13.55
C GLU A 6 4.63 46.41 12.05
N GLU A 7 5.26 45.30 11.67
CA GLU A 7 4.91 44.58 10.43
C GLU A 7 4.95 43.08 10.78
N GLY A 8 3.77 42.57 11.15
CA GLY A 8 3.54 41.14 11.33
C GLY A 8 3.47 40.47 9.97
N GLU A 9 4.61 40.17 9.37
CA GLU A 9 4.68 39.17 8.31
C GLU A 9 4.75 37.80 8.99
N ASP A 10 3.72 36.97 8.78
CA ASP A 10 3.76 35.56 9.16
C ASP A 10 5.02 34.94 8.55
N LEU A 11 6.00 34.58 9.39
CA LEU A 11 7.21 33.92 8.95
C LEU A 11 6.84 32.55 8.35
N VAL A 12 6.73 32.48 7.02
CA VAL A 12 6.46 31.23 6.30
C VAL A 12 7.67 30.30 6.47
N GLN A 13 7.55 29.35 7.40
CA GLN A 13 8.57 28.34 7.65
C GLN A 13 8.40 27.18 6.66
N ALA A 14 9.30 27.08 5.69
CA ALA A 14 9.39 25.91 4.82
C ALA A 14 10.37 24.88 5.39
N THR A 15 9.98 23.60 5.43
CA THR A 15 10.89 22.50 5.74
C THR A 15 11.31 21.84 4.44
N ILE A 16 12.60 21.89 4.12
CA ILE A 16 13.17 21.21 2.96
C ILE A 16 13.78 19.89 3.45
N VAL A 17 13.26 18.78 2.93
CA VAL A 17 13.84 17.45 3.15
C VAL A 17 14.48 16.98 1.85
N VAL A 18 15.79 16.71 1.89
CA VAL A 18 16.50 16.11 0.76
C VAL A 18 16.36 14.60 0.89
N LEU A 19 15.64 14.00 -0.06
CA LEU A 19 15.50 12.54 -0.15
C LEU A 19 16.75 11.94 -0.82
N GLY A 20 17.03 10.67 -0.52
CA GLY A 20 18.03 9.88 -1.25
C GLY A 20 17.64 9.71 -2.72
N HIS A 21 18.49 9.02 -3.50
CA HIS A 21 18.19 8.76 -4.90
C HIS A 21 16.94 7.85 -5.00
N ALA A 22 15.82 8.44 -5.39
CA ALA A 22 14.53 7.77 -5.47
C ALA A 22 13.93 7.95 -6.87
N GLN A 23 13.32 6.89 -7.37
CA GLN A 23 12.46 6.91 -8.54
C GLN A 23 11.08 7.42 -8.09
N VAL A 24 10.61 8.45 -8.77
CA VAL A 24 9.34 9.13 -8.50
C VAL A 24 8.40 8.88 -9.66
N ASP A 25 7.30 8.18 -9.40
CA ASP A 25 6.33 7.82 -10.41
C ASP A 25 4.93 8.28 -10.02
N THR A 26 4.16 8.71 -11.01
CA THR A 26 2.70 8.82 -10.84
C THR A 26 2.11 7.42 -10.70
N LEU A 27 0.90 7.31 -10.14
CA LEU A 27 0.23 6.01 -10.10
C LEU A 27 0.09 5.37 -11.49
N GLN A 28 -0.16 6.19 -12.52
CA GLN A 28 -0.28 5.73 -13.90
C GLN A 28 1.05 5.20 -14.46
N SER A 29 2.15 5.98 -14.35
CA SER A 29 3.47 5.52 -14.83
C SER A 29 3.99 4.31 -14.05
N TYR A 30 3.68 4.24 -12.75
CA TYR A 30 3.97 3.07 -11.92
C TYR A 30 3.22 1.83 -12.41
N GLY A 31 1.92 1.96 -12.68
CA GLY A 31 1.11 0.90 -13.28
C GLY A 31 1.68 0.45 -14.62
N GLU A 32 1.94 1.37 -15.55
CA GLU A 32 2.51 1.05 -16.86
C GLU A 32 3.87 0.32 -16.74
N SER A 33 4.74 0.75 -15.84
CA SER A 33 6.03 0.09 -15.57
C SER A 33 5.86 -1.32 -15.00
N LEU A 34 4.84 -1.54 -14.17
CA LEU A 34 4.58 -2.84 -13.56
C LEU A 34 4.18 -3.88 -14.62
N HIS A 35 3.32 -3.47 -15.58
CA HIS A 35 2.81 -4.34 -16.65
C HIS A 35 3.74 -4.43 -17.87
N SER A 36 4.66 -3.48 -18.07
CA SER A 36 5.60 -3.51 -19.20
C SER A 36 6.56 -4.71 -19.18
N GLY A 37 6.68 -5.42 -18.05
CA GLY A 37 7.48 -6.64 -17.91
C GLY A 37 6.86 -7.93 -18.47
N GLU A 38 5.60 -7.90 -18.92
CA GLU A 38 4.82 -9.08 -19.37
C GLU A 38 5.21 -9.62 -20.77
N GLY A 39 6.41 -9.30 -21.26
CA GLY A 39 6.90 -9.72 -22.58
C GLY A 39 7.93 -10.85 -22.52
N HIS A 40 7.50 -12.08 -22.83
CA HIS A 40 8.31 -13.28 -23.16
C HIS A 40 9.06 -14.04 -22.04
N SER A 41 8.46 -15.11 -21.50
CA SER A 41 9.07 -16.45 -21.27
C SER A 41 8.27 -17.26 -20.21
N LYS A 42 8.44 -18.59 -20.15
CA LYS A 42 7.71 -19.53 -19.27
C LYS A 42 7.86 -19.28 -17.75
N ASP A 43 8.76 -18.38 -17.33
CA ASP A 43 8.83 -17.85 -15.96
C ASP A 43 7.68 -16.87 -15.63
N HIS A 44 6.81 -16.58 -16.60
CA HIS A 44 5.66 -15.69 -16.51
C HIS A 44 4.72 -15.93 -15.33
N GLN A 45 4.49 -17.19 -14.93
CA GLN A 45 3.50 -17.47 -13.89
C GLN A 45 3.98 -17.00 -12.51
N LEU A 46 5.26 -17.16 -12.19
CA LEU A 46 5.86 -16.69 -10.93
C LEU A 46 6.08 -15.17 -10.96
N VAL A 47 6.51 -14.62 -12.09
CA VAL A 47 6.72 -13.17 -12.27
C VAL A 47 5.39 -12.40 -12.19
N SER A 48 4.33 -12.91 -12.81
CA SER A 48 2.97 -12.36 -12.70
C SER A 48 2.52 -12.35 -11.25
N THR A 49 2.69 -13.44 -10.49
CA THR A 49 2.31 -13.43 -9.06
C THR A 49 3.10 -12.41 -8.22
N GLU A 50 4.37 -12.14 -8.55
CA GLU A 50 5.17 -11.11 -7.87
C GLU A 50 4.72 -9.69 -8.23
N GLN A 51 4.40 -9.44 -9.50
CA GLN A 51 3.85 -8.15 -9.97
C GLN A 51 2.46 -7.89 -9.39
N THR A 52 1.57 -8.89 -9.41
CA THR A 52 0.24 -8.80 -8.80
C THR A 52 0.36 -8.52 -7.30
N HIS A 53 1.31 -9.16 -6.61
CA HIS A 53 1.56 -8.89 -5.19
C HIS A 53 2.04 -7.45 -4.93
N GLU A 54 2.94 -6.92 -5.77
CA GLU A 54 3.38 -5.52 -5.70
C GLU A 54 2.24 -4.54 -6.02
N ALA A 55 1.38 -4.84 -7.00
CA ALA A 55 0.17 -4.07 -7.31
C ALA A 55 -0.82 -4.04 -6.14
N ILE A 56 -1.12 -5.20 -5.56
CA ILE A 56 -2.01 -5.32 -4.38
C ILE A 56 -1.45 -4.49 -3.23
N PHE A 57 -0.13 -4.53 -3.00
CA PHE A 57 0.51 -3.74 -1.97
C PHE A 57 0.39 -2.23 -2.23
N MET A 58 0.63 -1.78 -3.46
CA MET A 58 0.48 -0.36 -3.82
C MET A 58 -0.98 0.11 -3.69
N LEU A 59 -1.93 -0.73 -4.11
CA LEU A 59 -3.35 -0.44 -3.96
C LEU A 59 -3.77 -0.39 -2.48
N LEU A 60 -3.21 -1.24 -1.62
CA LEU A 60 -3.46 -1.20 -0.18
C LEU A 60 -2.96 0.12 0.43
N GLN A 61 -1.77 0.59 0.03
CA GLN A 61 -1.27 1.90 0.45
C GLN A 61 -2.23 3.02 0.03
N LEU A 62 -2.76 2.96 -1.21
CA LEU A 62 -3.72 3.92 -1.72
C LEU A 62 -5.02 3.91 -0.93
N ILE A 63 -5.62 2.74 -0.69
CA ILE A 63 -6.85 2.63 0.11
C ILE A 63 -6.63 3.14 1.54
N ASN A 64 -5.47 2.87 2.15
CA ASN A 64 -5.14 3.45 3.45
C ASN A 64 -5.05 4.99 3.41
N GLY A 65 -4.47 5.55 2.33
CA GLY A 65 -4.46 6.99 2.08
C GLY A 65 -5.86 7.57 1.95
N LEU A 66 -6.72 6.97 1.12
CA LEU A 66 -8.11 7.37 0.95
C LEU A 66 -8.89 7.31 2.27
N LYS A 67 -8.69 6.27 3.09
CA LYS A 67 -9.31 6.19 4.41
C LYS A 67 -8.83 7.28 5.37
N CYS A 68 -7.56 7.69 5.28
CA CYS A 68 -7.06 8.82 6.05
C CYS A 68 -7.72 10.14 5.62
N LEU A 69 -7.94 10.32 4.31
CA LEU A 69 -8.69 11.45 3.78
C LEU A 69 -10.15 11.43 4.26
N GLN A 70 -10.81 10.27 4.19
CA GLN A 70 -12.17 10.08 4.70
C GLN A 70 -12.28 10.41 6.19
N ALA A 71 -11.32 9.98 7.01
CA ALA A 71 -11.28 10.29 8.44
C ALA A 71 -11.07 11.78 8.74
N ARG A 72 -10.54 12.55 7.77
CA ARG A 72 -10.40 14.02 7.83
C ARG A 72 -11.63 14.75 7.28
N GLY A 73 -12.66 14.04 6.84
CA GLY A 73 -13.87 14.63 6.25
C GLY A 73 -13.75 14.98 4.78
N VAL A 74 -12.71 14.49 4.08
CA VAL A 74 -12.61 14.61 2.62
C VAL A 74 -13.49 13.54 1.99
N GLU A 75 -14.47 13.95 1.19
CA GLU A 75 -15.41 13.05 0.52
C GLU A 75 -15.09 12.82 -0.95
N GLU A 76 -14.45 13.81 -1.59
CA GLU A 76 -14.14 13.81 -3.02
C GLU A 76 -12.70 14.27 -3.26
N ILE A 77 -12.07 13.70 -4.28
CA ILE A 77 -10.73 14.07 -4.76
C ILE A 77 -10.69 14.02 -6.29
N SER A 78 -9.66 14.62 -6.88
CA SER A 78 -9.43 14.55 -8.33
C SER A 78 -9.35 13.10 -8.81
N GLU A 79 -10.15 12.77 -9.81
CA GLU A 79 -10.18 11.44 -10.42
C GLU A 79 -8.85 11.11 -11.10
N ALA A 80 -8.04 12.11 -11.45
CA ALA A 80 -6.75 11.91 -12.12
C ALA A 80 -5.71 11.18 -11.25
N LEU A 81 -5.89 11.13 -9.92
CA LEU A 81 -4.97 10.50 -8.95
C LEU A 81 -3.53 11.04 -9.01
N THR A 82 -3.31 12.21 -9.61
CA THR A 82 -1.98 12.82 -9.80
C THR A 82 -1.30 13.23 -8.50
N SER A 83 -2.08 13.43 -7.43
CA SER A 83 -1.58 13.71 -6.09
C SER A 83 -0.99 12.48 -5.39
N PHE A 84 -1.23 11.27 -5.92
CA PHE A 84 -0.68 10.02 -5.41
C PHE A 84 0.58 9.66 -6.18
N ILE A 85 1.72 9.71 -5.48
CA ILE A 85 3.05 9.52 -6.05
C ILE A 85 3.70 8.33 -5.39
N SER A 86 4.20 7.40 -6.20
CA SER A 86 5.03 6.29 -5.77
C SER A 86 6.48 6.76 -5.66
N LEU A 87 7.09 6.55 -4.49
CA LEU A 87 8.50 6.78 -4.24
C LEU A 87 9.20 5.44 -4.03
N LYS A 88 10.03 5.04 -4.96
CA LYS A 88 10.84 3.82 -4.86
C LYS A 88 12.29 4.19 -4.65
N GLU A 89 12.88 3.77 -3.53
CA GLU A 89 14.30 4.03 -3.27
C GLU A 89 15.14 3.21 -4.26
N VAL A 90 15.99 3.89 -5.02
CA VAL A 90 16.87 3.23 -5.98
C VAL A 90 18.15 2.93 -5.23
N GLN A 91 18.28 1.68 -4.79
CA GLN A 91 19.50 1.21 -4.17
C GLN A 91 20.66 1.40 -5.17
N PRO A 92 21.72 2.13 -4.82
CA PRO A 92 22.84 2.30 -5.72
C PRO A 92 23.41 0.92 -6.04
N LEU A 93 23.49 0.59 -7.33
CA LEU A 93 24.21 -0.58 -7.84
C LEU A 93 25.67 -0.46 -7.37
N THR A 94 25.98 -1.03 -6.20
CA THR A 94 27.37 -1.19 -5.78
C THR A 94 28.01 -2.16 -6.77
N SER A 95 28.78 -1.58 -7.67
CA SER A 95 29.62 -2.29 -8.61
C SER A 95 30.69 -3.04 -7.81
N HIS A 96 30.67 -4.37 -7.95
CA HIS A 96 31.76 -5.32 -7.72
C HIS A 96 32.09 -5.75 -6.27
N SER A 97 31.80 -7.02 -6.00
CA SER A 97 32.81 -8.05 -5.72
C SER A 97 34.23 -7.52 -5.44
N SER A 98 34.63 -7.54 -4.17
CA SER A 98 36.04 -7.71 -3.78
C SER A 98 36.13 -8.36 -2.40
N THR A 99 36.37 -9.68 -2.45
CA THR A 99 37.23 -10.50 -1.58
C THR A 99 37.21 -10.26 -0.07
N LEU A 100 36.78 -11.32 0.65
CA LEU A 100 36.97 -11.57 2.08
C LEU A 100 36.23 -10.59 3.01
N ASN A 101 34.93 -10.78 3.21
CA ASN A 101 34.28 -10.35 4.43
C ASN A 101 33.38 -11.46 4.96
N LEU A 102 33.72 -11.89 6.17
CA LEU A 102 32.94 -12.74 7.05
C LEU A 102 31.50 -12.19 7.09
N PRO A 103 30.44 -13.05 7.01
CA PRO A 103 29.08 -12.55 7.11
C PRO A 103 28.90 -11.86 8.46
N SER A 104 28.65 -10.55 8.43
CA SER A 104 28.18 -9.82 9.60
C SER A 104 26.90 -10.51 10.10
N PRO A 105 26.73 -10.73 11.42
CA PRO A 105 25.51 -11.31 11.96
C PRO A 105 24.25 -10.51 11.60
N ASP A 106 24.40 -9.22 11.22
CA ASP A 106 23.29 -8.35 10.84
C ASP A 106 22.73 -8.68 9.44
N ASP A 107 23.56 -9.12 8.48
CA ASP A 107 23.10 -9.48 7.13
C ASP A 107 22.21 -10.72 7.11
N ARG A 108 22.39 -11.62 8.09
CA ARG A 108 21.52 -12.79 8.25
C ARG A 108 20.13 -12.43 8.76
N LEU A 109 19.95 -11.28 9.41
CA LEU A 109 18.66 -10.86 9.94
C LEU A 109 17.85 -10.04 8.92
N ASN A 110 18.53 -9.28 8.04
CA ASN A 110 17.92 -8.69 6.83
C ASN A 110 17.33 -9.74 5.86
N SER A 111 17.69 -11.02 6.04
CA SER A 111 17.22 -12.14 5.22
C SER A 111 15.96 -12.84 5.75
N LEU A 112 15.51 -12.51 6.97
CA LEU A 112 14.39 -13.22 7.61
C LEU A 112 13.00 -12.76 7.14
N TRP A 113 12.88 -11.53 6.63
CA TRP A 113 11.68 -11.04 5.97
C TRP A 113 12.05 -10.61 4.55
N ALA A 114 11.30 -11.11 3.57
CA ALA A 114 11.68 -11.22 2.17
C ALA A 114 12.49 -10.00 1.62
N PRO A 115 13.79 -10.17 1.24
CA PRO A 115 14.65 -9.09 0.75
C PRO A 115 14.07 -8.29 -0.42
N LYS A 116 13.16 -8.89 -1.18
CA LYS A 116 12.47 -8.29 -2.32
C LYS A 116 11.54 -7.13 -1.93
N THR A 117 10.89 -7.21 -0.78
CA THR A 117 9.94 -6.17 -0.31
C THR A 117 10.63 -4.86 0.06
N ASN A 118 11.96 -4.88 0.27
CA ASN A 118 12.76 -3.66 0.43
C ASN A 118 12.73 -2.77 -0.83
N SER A 119 12.39 -3.34 -1.99
CA SER A 119 12.29 -2.58 -3.25
C SER A 119 10.88 -2.08 -3.54
N TYR A 120 9.89 -2.33 -2.67
CA TYR A 120 8.53 -1.84 -2.89
C TYR A 120 8.45 -0.32 -2.68
N GLY A 121 7.72 0.34 -3.57
CA GLY A 121 7.51 1.79 -3.50
C GLY A 121 6.68 2.19 -2.28
N ARG A 122 6.97 3.37 -1.74
CA ARG A 122 6.16 4.08 -0.75
C ARG A 122 5.21 5.03 -1.46
N LEU A 123 3.91 4.90 -1.22
CA LEU A 123 2.94 5.87 -1.71
C LEU A 123 2.94 7.13 -0.84
N CYS A 124 3.04 8.28 -1.49
CA CYS A 124 2.95 9.60 -0.88
C CYS A 124 1.76 10.36 -1.47
N VAL A 125 1.07 11.13 -0.62
CA VAL A 125 -0.05 11.97 -1.03
C VAL A 125 0.40 13.42 -0.92
N LEU A 126 0.41 14.14 -2.03
CA LEU A 126 0.67 15.57 -2.04
C LEU A 126 -0.60 16.30 -1.55
N GLN A 127 -0.62 16.66 -0.26
CA GLN A 127 -1.71 17.40 0.36
C GLN A 127 -1.19 18.78 0.79
N GLY A 128 -1.79 19.87 0.30
CA GLY A 128 -1.48 21.23 0.76
C GLY A 128 -1.04 22.26 -0.28
N LEU A 129 -1.06 21.95 -1.59
CA LEU A 129 -0.91 22.99 -2.63
C LEU A 129 -2.26 23.50 -3.17
N SER A 130 -3.37 22.83 -2.85
CA SER A 130 -4.67 23.12 -3.50
C SER A 130 -5.44 24.28 -2.84
N ASP A 131 -5.36 24.46 -1.52
CA ASP A 131 -6.28 25.39 -0.84
C ASP A 131 -6.01 26.87 -1.19
N GLU A 132 -4.77 27.24 -1.53
CA GLU A 132 -4.45 28.61 -1.99
C GLU A 132 -4.62 28.80 -3.50
N ILE A 133 -4.43 27.75 -4.31
CA ILE A 133 -4.59 27.80 -5.77
C ILE A 133 -6.09 27.78 -6.15
N ASN A 134 -6.96 27.24 -5.28
CA ASN A 134 -8.42 27.19 -5.47
C ASN A 134 -9.11 28.57 -5.48
N SER A 135 -8.41 29.68 -5.22
CA SER A 135 -8.98 31.03 -5.30
C SER A 135 -8.80 31.74 -6.65
N SER A 136 -8.05 31.16 -7.60
CA SER A 136 -7.99 31.74 -8.94
C SER A 136 -7.68 30.70 -10.03
N LYS A 137 -8.74 30.19 -10.67
CA LYS A 137 -8.72 29.51 -11.98
C LYS A 137 -8.04 28.13 -12.02
N LEU A 138 -8.54 27.13 -11.30
CA LEU A 138 -8.28 25.74 -11.71
C LEU A 138 -9.28 25.33 -12.80
N ASN A 139 -8.72 25.04 -13.97
CA ASN A 139 -9.18 24.18 -15.06
C ASN A 139 -10.64 23.68 -14.96
N GLU A 140 -11.47 24.11 -15.91
CA GLU A 140 -12.86 23.62 -16.11
C GLU A 140 -12.96 22.10 -16.37
N ASP A 141 -11.82 21.39 -16.48
CA ASP A 141 -11.72 19.96 -16.82
C ASP A 141 -11.34 19.04 -15.63
N GLU A 142 -11.10 19.55 -14.42
CA GLU A 142 -10.78 18.67 -13.27
C GLU A 142 -12.04 18.04 -12.67
N HIS A 143 -12.31 16.80 -13.05
CA HIS A 143 -13.38 15.99 -12.48
C HIS A 143 -13.01 15.46 -11.09
N TYR A 144 -13.76 15.89 -10.08
CA TYR A 144 -13.73 15.33 -8.74
C TYR A 144 -14.68 14.15 -8.65
N SER A 145 -14.30 13.13 -7.88
CA SER A 145 -15.11 11.94 -7.68
C SER A 145 -15.01 11.42 -6.25
N SER A 146 -15.97 10.58 -5.86
CA SER A 146 -15.98 9.92 -4.56
C SER A 146 -14.69 9.13 -4.34
N LEU A 147 -14.26 8.99 -3.08
CA LEU A 147 -13.08 8.19 -2.74
C LEU A 147 -13.18 6.74 -3.27
N CYS A 148 -14.39 6.16 -3.31
CA CYS A 148 -14.63 4.84 -3.86
C CYS A 148 -14.43 4.79 -5.39
N LYS A 149 -14.88 5.80 -6.14
CA LYS A 149 -14.62 5.90 -7.59
C LYS A 149 -13.13 6.06 -7.88
N CYS A 150 -12.43 6.85 -7.09
CA CYS A 150 -10.97 6.97 -7.14
C CYS A 150 -10.27 5.63 -6.87
N ALA A 151 -10.73 4.87 -5.87
CA ALA A 151 -10.22 3.53 -5.62
C ALA A 151 -10.49 2.58 -6.80
N ILE A 152 -11.68 2.63 -7.42
CA ILE A 152 -12.01 1.83 -8.61
C ILE A 152 -11.05 2.15 -9.76
N ARG A 153 -10.77 3.43 -10.01
CA ARG A 153 -9.81 3.84 -11.03
C ARG A 153 -8.39 3.36 -10.71
N ALA A 154 -7.98 3.39 -9.44
CA ALA A 154 -6.71 2.82 -9.02
C ALA A 154 -6.64 1.29 -9.26
N VAL A 155 -7.74 0.57 -9.04
CA VAL A 155 -7.84 -0.86 -9.38
C VAL A 155 -7.62 -1.08 -10.88
N ASP A 156 -8.21 -0.23 -11.74
CA ASP A 156 -8.02 -0.32 -13.20
C ASP A 156 -6.59 -0.07 -13.64
N ILE A 157 -5.86 0.81 -12.94
CA ILE A 157 -4.47 1.13 -13.23
C ILE A 157 -3.53 0.02 -12.75
N LEU A 158 -3.76 -0.52 -11.55
CA LEU A 158 -2.82 -1.42 -10.88
C LEU A 158 -3.09 -2.91 -11.10
N LEU A 159 -4.35 -3.31 -11.32
CA LEU A 159 -4.77 -4.70 -11.43
C LEU A 159 -5.61 -4.97 -12.70
N PRO A 160 -5.18 -4.54 -13.90
CA PRO A 160 -5.92 -4.80 -15.13
C PRO A 160 -6.02 -6.31 -15.38
N GLY A 161 -7.25 -6.82 -15.54
CA GLY A 161 -7.49 -8.22 -15.93
C GLY A 161 -7.31 -9.28 -14.82
N GLU A 162 -6.93 -8.88 -13.62
CA GLU A 162 -6.77 -9.79 -12.48
C GLU A 162 -8.12 -10.29 -11.94
N LYS A 163 -8.16 -11.54 -11.46
CA LYS A 163 -9.38 -12.13 -10.87
C LYS A 163 -9.91 -11.34 -9.66
N LEU A 164 -9.01 -10.64 -8.97
CA LEU A 164 -9.33 -9.82 -7.80
C LEU A 164 -10.10 -8.55 -8.17
N THR A 165 -9.91 -8.02 -9.37
CA THR A 165 -10.47 -6.76 -9.85
C THR A 165 -11.98 -6.66 -9.80
N PRO A 166 -12.77 -7.64 -10.32
CA PRO A 166 -14.22 -7.58 -10.22
C PRO A 166 -14.71 -7.55 -8.76
N VAL A 167 -14.04 -8.26 -7.85
CA VAL A 167 -14.41 -8.31 -6.43
C VAL A 167 -14.22 -6.95 -5.77
N LEU A 168 -13.07 -6.32 -5.99
CA LEU A 168 -12.78 -4.99 -5.45
C LEU A 168 -13.74 -3.94 -6.02
N LYS A 169 -14.05 -4.01 -7.32
CA LYS A 169 -15.02 -3.11 -7.95
C LYS A 169 -16.42 -3.29 -7.37
N GLU A 170 -16.91 -4.53 -7.20
CA GLU A 170 -18.21 -4.81 -6.58
C GLU A 170 -18.31 -4.17 -5.18
N VAL A 171 -17.29 -4.38 -4.35
CA VAL A 171 -17.24 -3.83 -2.98
C VAL A 171 -17.21 -2.30 -2.98
N LEU A 172 -16.42 -1.69 -3.87
CA LEU A 172 -16.25 -0.24 -3.94
C LEU A 172 -17.46 0.48 -4.57
N GLN A 173 -18.17 -0.17 -5.50
CA GLN A 173 -19.35 0.38 -6.18
C GLN A 173 -20.52 0.67 -5.24
N GLU A 174 -20.56 0.05 -4.06
CA GLU A 174 -21.60 0.34 -3.08
C GLU A 174 -21.49 1.77 -2.50
N GLU A 175 -20.34 2.44 -2.66
CA GLU A 175 -20.06 3.81 -2.19
C GLU A 175 -20.39 4.04 -0.69
N ARG A 176 -20.30 2.99 0.13
CA ARG A 176 -20.57 3.07 1.58
C ARG A 176 -19.31 3.39 2.36
N ALA A 177 -19.47 3.95 3.55
CA ALA A 177 -18.37 4.16 4.49
C ALA A 177 -17.58 2.87 4.81
N VAL A 178 -18.23 1.71 4.68
CA VAL A 178 -17.60 0.39 4.89
C VAL A 178 -16.88 -0.17 3.67
N SER A 179 -17.14 0.34 2.46
CA SER A 179 -16.60 -0.21 1.21
C SER A 179 -15.07 -0.16 1.18
N LEU A 180 -14.47 0.97 1.57
CA LEU A 180 -13.00 1.08 1.68
C LEU A 180 -12.43 0.15 2.75
N ASN A 181 -13.17 -0.13 3.83
CA ASN A 181 -12.74 -1.09 4.86
C ASN A 181 -12.77 -2.53 4.36
N GLN A 182 -13.81 -2.89 3.62
CA GLN A 182 -13.93 -4.23 3.03
C GLN A 182 -12.87 -4.45 1.96
N ALA A 183 -12.69 -3.50 1.03
CA ALA A 183 -11.63 -3.54 0.03
C ALA A 183 -10.24 -3.64 0.67
N LYS A 184 -9.98 -2.86 1.72
CA LYS A 184 -8.75 -3.00 2.54
C LYS A 184 -8.59 -4.41 3.08
N SER A 185 -9.63 -4.96 3.72
CA SER A 185 -9.56 -6.30 4.35
C SER A 185 -9.28 -7.40 3.32
N VAL A 186 -9.86 -7.28 2.13
CA VAL A 186 -9.59 -8.17 0.99
C VAL A 186 -8.12 -8.08 0.55
N LEU A 187 -7.58 -6.88 0.36
CA LEU A 187 -6.17 -6.69 -0.03
C LEU A 187 -5.20 -7.19 1.05
N GLU A 188 -5.48 -6.91 2.33
CA GLU A 188 -4.67 -7.41 3.45
C GLU A 188 -4.67 -8.93 3.51
N PHE A 189 -5.83 -9.57 3.28
CA PHE A 189 -5.92 -11.02 3.22
C PHE A 189 -5.14 -11.59 2.03
N MET A 190 -5.14 -10.94 0.88
CA MET A 190 -4.35 -11.38 -0.29
C MET A 190 -2.83 -11.26 -0.07
N LEU A 191 -2.36 -10.30 0.74
CA LEU A 191 -0.94 -10.11 1.04
C LEU A 191 -0.44 -11.02 2.18
N TRP A 192 -1.25 -11.18 3.23
CA TRP A 192 -0.80 -11.79 4.49
C TRP A 192 -1.74 -12.86 5.04
N GLY A 193 -2.88 -13.14 4.39
CA GLY A 193 -3.86 -14.11 4.85
C GLY A 193 -3.42 -15.57 4.64
N PRO A 194 -3.78 -16.50 5.54
CA PRO A 194 -3.42 -17.91 5.42
C PRO A 194 -4.40 -18.67 4.50
N LEU A 195 -4.13 -18.67 3.20
CA LEU A 195 -4.94 -19.37 2.20
C LEU A 195 -5.08 -20.87 2.50
N ASP A 196 -4.02 -21.51 2.98
CA ASP A 196 -3.95 -22.92 3.36
C ASP A 196 -4.88 -23.26 4.53
N VAL A 197 -4.98 -22.38 5.52
CA VAL A 197 -5.91 -22.55 6.66
C VAL A 197 -7.35 -22.41 6.20
N VAL A 198 -7.64 -21.48 5.29
CA VAL A 198 -9.01 -21.21 4.82
C VAL A 198 -9.54 -22.30 3.90
N GLN A 199 -8.71 -22.81 2.99
CA GLN A 199 -9.13 -23.87 2.04
C GLN A 199 -9.41 -25.22 2.74
N GLY A 200 -8.79 -25.46 3.90
CA GLY A 200 -8.94 -26.71 4.65
C GLY A 200 -10.09 -26.72 5.68
N VAL A 201 -10.78 -25.60 5.90
CA VAL A 201 -11.70 -25.43 7.05
C VAL A 201 -13.09 -24.94 6.59
N PRO A 202 -14.18 -25.58 7.05
CA PRO A 202 -15.55 -25.10 6.82
C PRO A 202 -15.75 -23.65 7.26
N VAL A 203 -16.64 -22.91 6.59
CA VAL A 203 -16.87 -21.48 6.85
C VAL A 203 -17.26 -21.23 8.32
N GLU A 204 -17.98 -22.15 8.94
CA GLU A 204 -18.46 -22.05 10.32
C GLU A 204 -17.33 -22.08 11.36
N GLU A 205 -16.23 -22.78 11.06
CA GLU A 205 -15.07 -22.94 11.94
C GLU A 205 -13.90 -22.03 11.54
N ARG A 206 -14.04 -21.33 10.42
CA ARG A 206 -12.98 -20.53 9.80
C ARG A 206 -12.56 -19.36 10.67
N GLU A 207 -13.51 -18.64 11.27
CA GLU A 207 -13.20 -17.51 12.16
C GLU A 207 -12.33 -17.94 13.35
N LEU A 208 -12.66 -19.08 13.98
CA LEU A 208 -11.86 -19.61 15.09
C LEU A 208 -10.44 -20.02 14.64
N SER A 209 -10.34 -20.63 13.46
CA SER A 209 -9.05 -21.07 12.91
C SER A 209 -8.16 -19.87 12.54
N LEU A 210 -8.76 -18.83 11.94
CA LEU A 210 -8.09 -17.57 11.63
C LEU A 210 -7.66 -16.83 12.90
N GLN A 211 -8.45 -16.88 13.97
CA GLN A 211 -8.06 -16.30 15.26
C GLN A 211 -6.80 -16.97 15.82
N ARG A 212 -6.74 -18.30 15.80
CA ARG A 212 -5.55 -19.05 16.25
C ARG A 212 -4.32 -18.74 15.40
N TRP A 213 -4.50 -18.67 14.07
CA TRP A 213 -3.43 -18.30 13.16
C TRP A 213 -2.91 -16.89 13.45
N LEU A 214 -3.82 -15.92 13.60
CA LEU A 214 -3.47 -14.53 13.85
C LEU A 214 -2.71 -14.36 15.18
N ASP A 215 -3.12 -15.07 16.23
CA ASP A 215 -2.43 -15.04 17.52
C ASP A 215 -1.02 -15.66 17.44
N LEU A 216 -0.86 -16.75 16.68
CA LEU A 216 0.45 -17.36 16.41
C LEU A 216 1.36 -16.42 15.61
N GLU A 217 0.84 -15.80 14.56
CA GLU A 217 1.60 -14.89 13.69
C GLU A 217 2.05 -13.64 14.47
N ARG A 218 1.15 -13.04 15.26
CA ARG A 218 1.46 -11.94 16.18
C ARG A 218 2.59 -12.30 17.14
N ALA A 219 2.53 -13.48 17.77
CA ALA A 219 3.56 -13.94 18.69
C ALA A 219 4.91 -14.15 17.98
N THR A 220 4.88 -14.75 16.79
CA THR A 220 6.07 -15.04 15.98
C THR A 220 6.77 -13.76 15.55
N VAL A 221 6.02 -12.81 14.98
CA VAL A 221 6.57 -11.53 14.52
C VAL A 221 7.07 -10.69 15.69
N LEU A 222 6.32 -10.60 16.80
CA LEU A 222 6.76 -9.86 17.99
C LEU A 222 8.07 -10.44 18.56
N HIS A 223 8.16 -11.76 18.68
CA HIS A 223 9.38 -12.42 19.13
C HIS A 223 10.55 -12.14 18.18
N GLY A 224 10.31 -12.11 16.87
CA GLY A 224 11.28 -11.69 15.87
C GLY A 224 11.81 -10.27 16.14
N LEU A 225 10.91 -9.29 16.24
CA LEU A 225 11.26 -7.86 16.43
C LEU A 225 12.06 -7.60 17.71
N VAL A 226 11.67 -8.24 18.82
CA VAL A 226 12.38 -8.09 20.12
C VAL A 226 13.84 -8.51 20.01
N ARG A 227 14.14 -9.49 19.15
CA ARG A 227 15.48 -10.04 19.00
C ARG A 227 16.37 -9.22 18.06
N THR A 228 15.80 -8.48 17.12
CA THR A 228 16.55 -8.03 15.94
C THR A 228 16.75 -6.52 15.81
N ARG A 229 16.07 -5.67 16.62
CA ARG A 229 16.22 -4.19 16.59
C ARG A 229 16.28 -3.61 15.15
N VAL A 230 15.36 -4.03 14.29
CA VAL A 230 15.40 -3.77 12.84
C VAL A 230 14.74 -2.44 12.49
N GLN A 231 15.27 -1.77 11.47
CA GLN A 231 14.56 -0.68 10.79
C GLN A 231 13.56 -1.29 9.80
N LEU A 232 12.27 -1.04 10.03
CA LEU A 232 11.22 -1.63 9.23
C LEU A 232 11.02 -0.90 7.91
N ASN A 233 10.95 -1.64 6.81
CA ASN A 233 10.53 -1.11 5.52
C ASN A 233 9.01 -0.84 5.49
N VAL A 234 8.48 -0.26 4.42
CA VAL A 234 7.05 0.09 4.31
C VAL A 234 6.14 -1.13 4.36
N PHE A 235 6.57 -2.23 3.74
CA PHE A 235 5.82 -3.47 3.70
C PHE A 235 5.68 -4.09 5.09
N GLU A 236 6.79 -4.16 5.83
CA GLU A 236 6.83 -4.62 7.21
C GLU A 236 6.02 -3.73 8.14
N GLN A 237 6.11 -2.39 7.97
CA GLN A 237 5.28 -1.45 8.71
C GLN A 237 3.79 -1.75 8.51
N LEU A 238 3.33 -1.94 7.27
CA LEU A 238 1.94 -2.25 6.99
C LEU A 238 1.53 -3.65 7.43
N HIS A 239 2.43 -4.64 7.33
CA HIS A 239 2.19 -5.97 7.88
C HIS A 239 1.96 -5.92 9.39
N LEU A 240 2.76 -5.15 10.14
CA LEU A 240 2.53 -4.95 11.57
C LEU A 240 1.21 -4.23 11.84
N MET A 241 0.85 -3.22 11.03
CA MET A 241 -0.44 -2.57 11.17
C MET A 241 -1.60 -3.53 10.92
N PHE A 242 -1.47 -4.45 9.95
CA PHE A 242 -2.42 -5.53 9.72
C PHE A 242 -2.53 -6.43 10.95
N LEU A 243 -1.40 -6.96 11.46
CA LEU A 243 -1.41 -7.83 12.64
C LEU A 243 -2.03 -7.15 13.85
N VAL A 244 -1.74 -5.87 14.09
CA VAL A 244 -2.27 -5.14 15.24
C VAL A 244 -3.76 -4.82 15.09
N ARG A 245 -4.23 -4.45 13.90
CA ARG A 245 -5.59 -3.90 13.70
C ARG A 245 -6.60 -4.88 13.15
N SER A 246 -6.16 -5.96 12.53
CA SER A 246 -7.04 -6.95 11.92
C SER A 246 -7.69 -7.83 12.98
N THR A 247 -8.85 -8.38 12.63
CA THR A 247 -9.60 -9.33 13.44
C THR A 247 -9.85 -10.59 12.62
N ALA A 248 -9.99 -11.73 13.30
CA ALA A 248 -10.33 -12.98 12.63
C ALA A 248 -11.64 -12.88 11.83
N LYS A 249 -12.62 -12.13 12.34
CA LYS A 249 -13.86 -11.81 11.64
C LYS A 249 -13.61 -11.09 10.32
N ALA A 250 -12.80 -10.02 10.31
CA ALA A 250 -12.51 -9.27 9.09
C ALA A 250 -11.78 -10.13 8.05
N MET A 251 -10.85 -10.98 8.50
CA MET A 251 -10.18 -11.96 7.63
C MET A 251 -11.17 -13.01 7.10
N CYS A 252 -12.09 -13.49 7.93
CA CYS A 252 -13.11 -14.46 7.55
C CYS A 252 -14.05 -13.87 6.49
N ASP A 253 -14.58 -12.67 6.73
CA ASP A 253 -15.45 -11.96 5.80
C ASP A 253 -14.73 -11.74 4.44
N ALA A 254 -13.46 -11.32 4.46
CA ALA A 254 -12.64 -11.18 3.26
C ALA A 254 -12.45 -12.51 2.52
N SER A 255 -12.16 -13.60 3.24
CA SER A 255 -11.98 -14.92 2.64
C SER A 255 -13.25 -15.44 1.95
N VAL A 256 -14.42 -15.18 2.52
CA VAL A 256 -15.72 -15.58 1.95
C VAL A 256 -15.98 -14.80 0.66
N LEU A 257 -15.63 -13.52 0.59
CA LEU A 257 -15.74 -12.73 -0.64
C LEU A 257 -14.84 -13.27 -1.74
N LEU A 258 -13.60 -13.61 -1.41
CA LEU A 258 -12.62 -14.16 -2.36
C LEU A 258 -13.03 -15.54 -2.88
N GLU A 259 -13.54 -16.40 -2.00
CA GLU A 259 -14.05 -17.73 -2.34
C GLU A 259 -15.29 -17.65 -3.24
N LYS A 260 -16.26 -16.79 -2.91
CA LYS A 260 -17.45 -16.54 -3.74
C LYS A 260 -17.08 -16.12 -5.17
N ALA A 261 -15.97 -15.40 -5.31
CA ALA A 261 -15.49 -14.90 -6.59
C ALA A 261 -14.49 -15.83 -7.30
N ASN A 262 -14.17 -17.01 -6.74
CA ASN A 262 -13.18 -17.96 -7.29
C ASN A 262 -11.82 -17.31 -7.61
N VAL A 263 -11.36 -16.41 -6.73
CA VAL A 263 -10.06 -15.73 -6.88
C VAL A 263 -8.91 -16.73 -6.73
N TYR A 264 -9.06 -17.70 -5.82
CA TYR A 264 -8.16 -18.82 -5.59
C TYR A 264 -8.88 -20.17 -5.70
#